data_AF-A0A9E4I1G4-F1
#
_entry.id   AF-A0A9E4I1G4-F1
#
_cell.length_a   1.000
_cell.length_b   1.000
_cell.length_c   1.000
_cell.angle_alpha   90.00
_cell.angle_beta   90.00
_cell.angle_gamma   90.00
#
_symmetry.space_group_name_H-M   'P 1'
#
loop_
_entity.id
_entity.type
_entity.pdbx_description
1 polymer ?
#
loop_
_entity_poly.entity_id
_entity_poly.type
_entity_poly.pdbx_seq_one_letter_code
_entity_poly.pdbx_strand_id
1 'polypeptide(L)'
;MSTTASLDPGLDEDDLYGAMDWLLERQERIERGLAKRHLKEGCLVLYDLTSVWMEGRSCPLAKRGHSRDGKRGKLQIEFGLLCDRDGCPVSVEVFPGNTADPATLASQIATVRQRFSLSKVVLVGDRGMLTQARIREEVKPAGLDWISALRGPAIRSLVEAGDVEMSLFDERDLVEITSDAYPGERLMMC
;
A
#
# COMPACT_ATOMS: atom_id res chain seq x y z
N MET A 1 -0.78 -6.62 -31.97
CA MET A 1 0.37 -5.80 -32.41
C MET A 1 1.39 -5.83 -31.29
N SER A 2 2.51 -6.54 -31.50
CA SER A 2 3.63 -6.53 -30.56
C SER A 2 4.49 -5.33 -30.90
N THR A 3 4.49 -4.31 -30.05
CA THR A 3 5.36 -3.15 -30.21
C THR A 3 6.67 -3.46 -29.50
N THR A 4 7.53 -4.25 -30.13
CA THR A 4 8.94 -4.30 -29.76
C THR A 4 9.56 -2.99 -30.25
N ALA A 5 9.67 -2.01 -29.36
CA ALA A 5 10.47 -0.82 -29.63
C ALA A 5 11.94 -1.27 -29.66
N SER A 6 12.51 -1.39 -30.86
CA SER A 6 13.96 -1.51 -31.02
C SER A 6 14.57 -0.20 -30.54
N LEU A 7 15.39 -0.25 -29.48
CA LEU A 7 16.17 0.89 -29.02
C LEU A 7 17.12 1.33 -30.15
N ASP A 8 17.25 2.64 -30.35
CA ASP A 8 18.17 3.21 -31.35
C ASP A 8 19.61 2.75 -31.02
N PRO A 9 20.38 2.20 -31.97
CA PRO A 9 21.76 1.80 -31.74
C PRO A 9 22.71 2.94 -31.31
N GLY A 10 22.29 4.21 -31.40
CA GLY A 10 23.03 5.36 -30.89
C GLY A 10 22.71 5.76 -29.44
N LEU A 11 21.81 5.04 -28.76
CA LEU A 11 21.32 5.39 -27.42
C LEU A 11 22.34 4.96 -26.35
N ASP A 12 22.69 5.87 -25.44
CA ASP A 12 23.63 5.61 -24.34
C ASP A 12 22.98 5.69 -22.94
N GLU A 13 23.79 5.63 -21.88
CA GLU A 13 23.28 5.68 -20.51
C GLU A 13 22.70 7.04 -20.15
N ASP A 14 23.23 8.14 -20.70
CA ASP A 14 22.77 9.49 -20.43
C ASP A 14 21.37 9.71 -21.04
N ASP A 15 21.10 9.12 -22.21
CA ASP A 15 19.75 9.11 -22.80
C ASP A 15 18.73 8.40 -21.90
N LEU A 16 19.12 7.30 -21.26
CA LEU A 16 18.25 6.57 -20.33
C LEU A 16 17.98 7.39 -19.07
N TYR A 17 18.99 8.03 -18.50
CA TYR A 17 18.81 8.94 -17.35
C TYR A 17 17.94 10.14 -17.72
N GLY A 18 18.16 10.74 -18.89
CA GLY A 18 17.33 11.84 -19.40
C GLY A 18 15.87 11.43 -19.58
N ALA A 19 15.60 10.20 -20.03
CA ALA A 19 14.25 9.66 -20.12
C ALA A 19 13.61 9.46 -18.73
N MET A 20 14.37 9.01 -17.73
CA MET A 20 13.90 8.87 -16.36
C MET A 20 13.56 10.22 -15.73
N ASP A 21 14.40 11.24 -15.92
CA ASP A 21 14.14 12.60 -15.45
C ASP A 21 12.88 13.19 -16.12
N TRP A 22 12.74 13.00 -17.43
CA TRP A 22 11.54 13.40 -18.17
C TRP A 22 10.26 12.75 -17.64
N LEU A 23 10.34 11.46 -17.27
CA LEU A 23 9.23 10.71 -16.66
C LEU A 23 8.91 11.26 -15.26
N LEU A 24 9.93 11.50 -14.45
CA LEU A 24 9.78 11.99 -13.07
C LEU A 24 9.06 13.35 -13.04
N GLU A 25 9.45 14.29 -13.89
CA GLU A 25 8.77 15.59 -14.04
C GLU A 25 7.28 15.47 -14.37
N ARG A 26 6.87 14.37 -14.99
CA ARG A 26 5.51 14.12 -15.47
C ARG A 26 4.73 13.14 -14.60
N GLN A 27 5.33 12.65 -13.52
CA GLN A 27 4.77 11.60 -12.69
C GLN A 27 3.33 11.92 -12.28
N GLU A 28 3.07 13.07 -11.64
CA GLU A 28 1.71 13.42 -11.20
C GLU A 28 0.69 13.41 -12.33
N ARG A 29 1.06 13.92 -13.52
CA ARG A 29 0.17 13.95 -14.68
C ARG A 29 -0.13 12.54 -15.18
N ILE A 30 0.88 11.68 -15.23
CA ILE A 30 0.76 10.28 -15.64
C ILE A 30 -0.13 9.53 -14.65
N GLU A 31 0.15 9.64 -13.35
CA GLU A 31 -0.61 9.01 -12.28
C GLU A 31 -2.07 9.47 -12.28
N ARG A 32 -2.37 10.76 -12.47
CA ARG A 32 -3.76 11.23 -12.64
C ARG A 32 -4.44 10.59 -13.85
N GLY A 33 -3.70 10.38 -14.94
CA GLY A 33 -4.20 9.70 -16.13
C GLY A 33 -4.43 8.20 -15.92
N LEU A 34 -3.61 7.54 -15.10
CA LEU A 34 -3.81 6.16 -14.68
C LEU A 34 -5.00 6.05 -13.71
N ALA A 35 -5.07 6.90 -12.70
CA ALA A 35 -6.16 6.93 -11.74
C ALA A 35 -7.52 7.11 -12.42
N LYS A 36 -7.64 8.03 -13.39
CA LYS A 36 -8.87 8.20 -14.19
C LYS A 36 -9.28 6.96 -15.00
N ARG A 37 -8.31 6.13 -15.39
CA ARG A 37 -8.56 4.92 -16.20
C ARG A 37 -8.87 3.69 -15.34
N HIS A 38 -8.22 3.58 -14.18
CA HIS A 38 -8.17 2.36 -13.38
C HIS A 38 -8.96 2.47 -12.06
N LEU A 39 -9.14 3.67 -11.54
CA LEU A 39 -9.84 3.91 -10.28
C LEU A 39 -11.19 4.60 -10.49
N LYS A 40 -12.13 4.30 -9.61
CA LYS A 40 -13.47 4.89 -9.58
C LYS A 40 -14.01 4.92 -8.15
N GLU A 41 -15.04 5.73 -7.92
CA GLU A 41 -15.73 5.75 -6.63
C GLU A 41 -16.22 4.33 -6.25
N GLY A 42 -15.98 3.96 -4.99
CA GLY A 42 -16.29 2.66 -4.40
C GLY A 42 -15.36 1.50 -4.79
N CYS A 43 -14.24 1.75 -5.48
CA CYS A 43 -13.30 0.69 -5.83
C CYS A 43 -12.37 0.29 -4.66
N LEU A 44 -11.74 -0.89 -4.81
CA LEU A 44 -10.61 -1.28 -3.97
C LEU A 44 -9.36 -0.53 -4.46
N VAL A 45 -8.59 -0.02 -3.51
CA VAL A 45 -7.25 0.50 -3.75
C VAL A 45 -6.30 -0.33 -2.90
N LEU A 46 -5.40 -1.05 -3.55
CA LEU A 46 -4.39 -1.87 -2.87
C LEU A 46 -3.20 -0.98 -2.57
N TYR A 47 -2.71 -1.01 -1.34
CA TYR A 47 -1.51 -0.28 -0.95
C TYR A 47 -0.53 -1.22 -0.26
N ASP A 48 0.69 -1.25 -0.77
CA ASP A 48 1.80 -2.00 -0.18
C ASP A 48 3.06 -1.13 -0.10
N LEU A 49 3.91 -1.44 0.88
CA LEU A 49 5.19 -0.76 1.13
C LEU A 49 6.33 -1.77 1.06
N THR A 50 7.25 -1.57 0.13
CA THR A 50 8.43 -2.42 -0.03
C THR A 50 9.71 -1.64 0.20
N SER A 51 10.72 -2.28 0.80
CA SER A 51 12.05 -1.70 1.00
C SER A 51 13.04 -2.26 -0.02
N VAL A 52 14.03 -1.46 -0.41
CA VAL A 52 15.23 -1.95 -1.10
C VAL A 52 16.46 -1.49 -0.32
N TRP A 53 17.36 -2.42 -0.03
CA TRP A 53 18.66 -2.11 0.57
C TRP A 53 19.73 -1.85 -0.49
N MET A 54 20.70 -1.02 -0.14
CA MET A 54 21.76 -0.61 -1.07
C MET A 54 23.13 -0.50 -0.41
N GLU A 55 24.17 -0.63 -1.23
CA GLU A 55 25.57 -0.52 -0.80
C GLU A 55 26.16 0.87 -1.06
N GLY A 56 25.65 1.58 -2.08
CA GLY A 56 26.03 2.95 -2.40
C GLY A 56 25.68 3.93 -1.28
N ARG A 57 26.43 5.03 -1.20
CA ARG A 57 26.30 6.05 -0.12
C ARG A 57 25.87 7.43 -0.60
N SER A 58 25.69 7.60 -1.91
CA SER A 58 25.42 8.91 -2.53
C SER A 58 23.93 9.23 -2.68
N CYS A 59 23.03 8.27 -2.43
CA CYS A 59 21.60 8.52 -2.53
C CYS A 59 21.07 9.22 -1.26
N PRO A 60 20.45 10.41 -1.37
CA PRO A 60 19.99 11.17 -0.21
C PRO A 60 18.82 10.51 0.53
N LEU A 61 18.01 9.72 -0.16
CA LEU A 61 16.89 8.95 0.41
C LEU A 61 17.36 7.69 1.14
N ALA A 62 18.59 7.24 0.87
CA ALA A 62 19.14 6.06 1.49
C ALA A 62 19.42 6.30 2.97
N LYS A 63 18.58 5.74 3.85
CA LYS A 63 18.69 5.90 5.32
C LYS A 63 18.70 4.54 6.00
N ARG A 64 19.30 4.47 7.20
CA ARG A 64 19.24 3.26 8.03
C ARG A 64 17.91 3.27 8.77
N GLY A 65 17.07 2.28 8.50
CA GLY A 65 15.81 2.05 9.20
C GLY A 65 15.58 0.56 9.50
N HIS A 66 14.33 0.22 9.79
CA HIS A 66 13.92 -1.16 10.00
C HIS A 66 14.01 -1.91 8.67
N SER A 67 14.74 -3.03 8.62
CA SER A 67 14.90 -3.79 7.36
C SER A 67 13.83 -4.85 7.23
N ARG A 68 12.94 -4.71 6.23
CA ARG A 68 11.94 -5.73 5.89
C ARG A 68 12.61 -6.99 5.31
N ASP A 69 13.75 -6.82 4.63
CA ASP A 69 14.56 -7.92 4.06
C ASP A 69 15.54 -8.59 5.05
N GLY A 70 15.50 -8.19 6.33
CA GLY A 70 16.38 -8.74 7.38
C GLY A 70 17.86 -8.30 7.28
N LYS A 71 18.20 -7.38 6.39
CA LYS A 71 19.57 -6.87 6.19
C LYS A 71 19.88 -5.74 7.18
N ARG A 72 20.24 -6.12 8.41
CA ARG A 72 20.57 -5.17 9.48
C ARG A 72 21.74 -4.25 9.10
N GLY A 73 21.59 -2.96 9.40
CA GLY A 73 22.66 -1.95 9.28
C GLY A 73 22.92 -1.42 7.87
N LYS A 74 22.23 -1.93 6.84
CA LYS A 74 22.31 -1.43 5.47
C LYS A 74 21.47 -0.16 5.29
N LEU A 75 21.86 0.68 4.33
CA LEU A 75 21.04 1.81 3.89
C LEU A 75 19.88 1.27 3.06
N GLN A 76 18.72 1.91 3.19
CA GLN A 76 17.48 1.47 2.56
C GLN A 76 16.71 2.65 1.97
N ILE A 77 15.81 2.35 1.05
CA ILE A 77 14.80 3.25 0.48
C ILE A 77 13.48 2.49 0.54
N GLU A 78 12.39 3.17 0.88
CA GLU A 78 11.04 2.59 0.88
C GLU A 78 10.27 3.05 -0.35
N PHE A 79 9.43 2.17 -0.90
CA PHE A 79 8.58 2.41 -2.05
C PHE A 79 7.13 2.05 -1.70
N GLY A 80 6.27 3.05 -1.64
CA GLY A 80 4.83 2.86 -1.52
C GLY A 80 4.22 2.72 -2.91
N LEU A 81 3.41 1.69 -3.12
CA LEU A 81 2.76 1.41 -4.40
C LEU A 81 1.24 1.35 -4.22
N LEU A 82 0.52 2.23 -4.93
CA LEU A 82 -0.93 2.15 -5.04
C LEU A 82 -1.31 1.42 -6.32
N CYS A 83 -2.13 0.38 -6.19
CA CYS A 83 -2.67 -0.39 -7.30
C CYS A 83 -4.20 -0.38 -7.30
N ASP A 84 -4.78 -0.65 -8.48
CA ASP A 84 -6.19 -1.00 -8.58
C ASP A 84 -6.48 -2.42 -8.06
N ARG A 85 -7.76 -2.82 -8.10
CA ARG A 85 -8.23 -4.14 -7.63
C ARG A 85 -7.56 -5.34 -8.31
N ASP A 86 -7.03 -5.17 -9.53
CA ASP A 86 -6.43 -6.24 -10.32
C ASP A 86 -4.90 -6.22 -10.21
N GLY A 87 -4.36 -5.34 -9.35
CA GLY A 87 -2.93 -5.18 -9.10
C GLY A 87 -2.22 -4.27 -10.10
N CYS A 88 -2.94 -3.53 -10.95
CA CYS A 88 -2.33 -2.58 -11.88
C CYS A 88 -1.77 -1.37 -11.12
N PRO A 89 -0.48 -1.03 -11.25
CA PRO A 89 0.11 0.14 -10.59
C PRO A 89 -0.49 1.45 -11.09
N VAL A 90 -0.91 2.30 -10.15
CA VAL A 90 -1.51 3.62 -10.41
C VAL A 90 -0.60 4.76 -9.92
N SER A 91 0.08 4.58 -8.79
CA SER A 91 0.97 5.57 -8.20
C SER A 91 2.13 4.92 -7.47
N VAL A 92 3.29 5.58 -7.47
CA VAL A 92 4.45 5.17 -6.69
C VAL A 92 4.99 6.37 -5.90
N GLU A 93 5.35 6.16 -4.64
CA GLU A 93 5.98 7.19 -3.82
C GLU A 93 7.24 6.63 -3.17
N VAL A 94 8.34 7.38 -3.28
CA VAL A 94 9.64 6.98 -2.75
C VAL A 94 9.91 7.74 -1.47
N PHE A 95 10.15 6.99 -0.39
CA PHE A 95 10.41 7.55 0.93
C PHE A 95 11.83 7.25 1.41
N PRO A 96 12.39 8.07 2.31
CA PRO A 96 13.61 7.74 3.01
C PRO A 96 13.50 6.38 3.72
N GLY A 97 14.58 5.58 3.72
CA GLY A 97 14.60 4.22 4.32
C GLY A 97 14.34 4.11 5.82
N ASN A 98 14.13 5.22 6.51
CA ASN A 98 13.77 5.29 7.92
C ASN A 98 12.36 5.85 8.14
N THR A 99 11.57 5.98 7.07
CA THR A 99 10.17 6.37 7.12
C THR A 99 9.37 5.22 7.71
N ALA A 100 8.59 5.48 8.76
CA ALA A 100 7.71 4.49 9.34
C ALA A 100 6.42 4.38 8.52
N ASP A 101 5.86 3.16 8.42
CA ASP A 101 4.61 2.86 7.69
C ASP A 101 3.48 3.89 7.94
N PRO A 102 3.22 4.34 9.18
CA PRO A 102 2.28 5.42 9.45
C PRO A 102 2.37 6.67 8.59
N ALA A 103 3.57 7.21 8.39
CA ALA A 103 3.75 8.46 7.66
C ALA A 103 3.39 8.28 6.18
N THR A 104 3.52 7.06 5.67
CA THR A 104 3.20 6.72 4.28
C THR A 104 1.69 6.64 4.05
N LEU A 105 0.92 6.19 5.04
CA LEU A 105 -0.54 6.06 4.94
C LEU A 105 -1.23 7.42 4.76
N ALA A 106 -0.85 8.40 5.56
CA ALA A 106 -1.39 9.76 5.44
C ALA A 106 -1.14 10.36 4.05
N SER A 107 0.07 10.15 3.48
CA SER A 107 0.40 10.59 2.13
C SER A 107 -0.49 9.91 1.09
N GLN A 108 -0.73 8.60 1.22
CA GLN A 108 -1.60 7.88 0.30
C GLN A 108 -3.06 8.30 0.38
N ILE A 109 -3.58 8.55 1.59
CA ILE A 109 -4.92 9.09 1.79
C ILE A 109 -5.05 10.44 1.08
N ALA A 110 -4.05 11.32 1.23
CA ALA A 110 -4.02 12.60 0.52
C ALA A 110 -3.96 12.42 -1.01
N THR A 111 -3.16 11.48 -1.51
CA THR A 111 -3.10 11.13 -2.94
C THR A 111 -4.47 10.71 -3.47
N VAL A 112 -5.15 9.76 -2.82
CA VAL A 112 -6.48 9.29 -3.23
C VAL A 112 -7.52 10.42 -3.18
N ARG A 113 -7.59 11.14 -2.05
CA ARG A 113 -8.63 12.17 -1.80
C ARG A 113 -8.42 13.43 -2.63
N GLN A 114 -7.18 13.90 -2.73
CA GLN A 114 -6.87 15.22 -3.30
C GLN A 114 -6.35 15.09 -4.73
N ARG A 115 -5.32 14.27 -4.96
CA ARG A 115 -4.67 14.14 -6.28
C ARG A 115 -5.55 13.39 -7.28
N PHE A 116 -6.20 12.31 -6.84
CA PHE A 116 -7.11 11.51 -7.67
C PHE A 116 -8.58 11.90 -7.52
N SER A 117 -8.89 12.76 -6.54
CA SER A 117 -10.24 13.30 -6.31
C SER A 117 -11.31 12.21 -6.08
N LEU A 118 -10.93 11.11 -5.41
CA LEU A 118 -11.83 10.02 -5.06
C LEU A 118 -12.30 10.18 -3.62
N SER A 119 -13.61 10.14 -3.40
CA SER A 119 -14.20 10.36 -2.09
C SER A 119 -14.52 9.07 -1.34
N LYS A 120 -14.82 8.00 -2.07
CA LYS A 120 -15.19 6.69 -1.53
C LYS A 120 -14.27 5.66 -2.17
N VAL A 121 -13.40 5.07 -1.37
CA VAL A 121 -12.63 3.88 -1.76
C VAL A 121 -12.53 2.96 -0.57
N VAL A 122 -12.24 1.69 -0.85
CA VAL A 122 -11.86 0.71 0.16
C VAL A 122 -10.35 0.54 0.09
N LEU A 123 -9.64 1.04 1.09
CA LEU A 123 -8.20 0.89 1.19
C LEU A 123 -7.85 -0.51 1.71
N VAL A 124 -7.08 -1.26 0.93
CA VAL A 124 -6.61 -2.59 1.30
C VAL A 124 -5.13 -2.51 1.62
N GLY A 125 -4.75 -2.95 2.81
CA GLY A 125 -3.37 -2.94 3.27
C GLY A 125 -3.14 -3.99 4.34
N ASP A 126 -1.87 -4.27 4.63
CA ASP A 126 -1.52 -5.28 5.61
C ASP A 126 -1.81 -4.83 7.07
N ARG A 127 -1.73 -5.79 8.00
CA ARG A 127 -1.93 -5.56 9.44
C ARG A 127 -0.83 -4.75 10.14
N GLY A 128 0.31 -4.57 9.49
CA GLY A 128 1.42 -3.73 9.93
C GLY A 128 1.09 -2.25 9.71
N MET A 129 0.60 -1.96 8.51
CA MET A 129 0.24 -0.66 7.98
C MET A 129 -1.12 -0.17 8.49
N LEU A 130 -2.19 -0.95 8.28
CA LEU A 130 -3.56 -0.63 8.68
C LEU A 130 -3.86 -1.16 10.08
N THR A 131 -3.17 -0.59 11.07
CA THR A 131 -3.46 -0.87 12.49
C THR A 131 -4.78 -0.23 12.92
N GLN A 132 -5.40 -0.76 13.98
CA GLN A 132 -6.62 -0.20 14.55
C GLN A 132 -6.49 1.27 14.97
N ALA A 133 -5.31 1.69 15.44
CA ALA A 133 -5.03 3.10 15.73
C ALA A 133 -5.09 3.95 14.45
N ARG A 134 -4.43 3.51 13.39
CA ARG A 134 -4.39 4.22 12.09
C ARG A 134 -5.74 4.27 11.39
N ILE A 135 -6.49 3.16 11.44
CA ILE A 135 -7.86 3.12 10.94
C ILE A 135 -8.72 4.19 11.63
N ARG A 136 -8.60 4.31 12.96
CA ARG A 136 -9.36 5.29 13.76
C ARG A 136 -8.90 6.73 13.54
N GLU A 137 -7.61 6.96 13.46
CA GLU A 137 -7.00 8.30 13.45
C GLU A 137 -6.92 8.91 12.05
N GLU A 138 -6.83 8.10 10.99
CA GLU A 138 -6.56 8.57 9.63
C GLU A 138 -7.61 8.11 8.62
N VAL A 139 -7.93 6.81 8.58
CA VAL A 139 -8.80 6.24 7.53
C VAL A 139 -10.27 6.60 7.73
N LYS A 140 -10.83 6.34 8.93
CA LYS A 140 -12.22 6.68 9.29
C LYS A 140 -12.48 8.18 9.15
N PRO A 141 -11.64 9.10 9.67
CA PRO A 141 -11.84 10.54 9.50
C PRO A 141 -11.75 11.02 8.05
N ALA A 142 -10.98 10.33 7.20
CA ALA A 142 -10.93 10.61 5.76
C ALA A 142 -12.18 10.11 5.01
N GLY A 143 -13.09 9.40 5.67
CA GLY A 143 -14.30 8.84 5.08
C GLY A 143 -14.03 7.68 4.13
N LEU A 144 -12.93 6.97 4.34
CA LEU A 144 -12.54 5.80 3.54
C LEU A 144 -12.93 4.51 4.27
N ASP A 145 -13.30 3.50 3.49
CA ASP A 145 -13.49 2.13 3.98
C ASP A 145 -12.13 1.40 3.95
N TRP A 146 -12.02 0.25 4.63
CA TRP A 146 -10.77 -0.50 4.69
C TRP A 146 -10.97 -2.02 4.71
N ILE A 147 -9.93 -2.72 4.25
CA ILE A 147 -9.73 -4.15 4.48
C ILE A 147 -8.32 -4.32 5.05
N SER A 148 -8.22 -4.97 6.21
CA SER A 148 -6.97 -5.27 6.91
C SER A 148 -7.10 -6.61 7.62
N ALA A 149 -5.97 -7.18 8.04
CA ALA A 149 -5.93 -8.42 8.81
C ALA A 149 -5.73 -8.15 10.30
N LEU A 150 -6.28 -9.01 11.16
CA LEU A 150 -6.00 -8.97 12.59
C LEU A 150 -4.60 -9.53 12.90
N ARG A 151 -4.01 -9.04 14.01
CA ARG A 151 -2.75 -9.58 14.54
C ARG A 151 -3.06 -10.78 15.44
N GLY A 152 -2.10 -11.70 15.58
CA GLY A 152 -2.25 -12.91 16.39
C GLY A 152 -2.81 -12.68 17.81
N PRO A 153 -2.39 -11.65 18.57
CA PRO A 153 -3.00 -11.34 19.87
C PRO A 153 -4.49 -11.04 19.81
N ALA A 154 -4.93 -10.24 18.82
CA ALA A 154 -6.35 -9.90 18.63
C ALA A 154 -7.18 -11.14 18.26
N ILE A 155 -6.66 -11.98 17.37
CA ILE A 155 -7.30 -13.24 16.99
C ILE A 155 -7.47 -14.14 18.22
N ARG A 156 -6.43 -14.27 19.05
CA ARG A 156 -6.52 -15.05 20.30
C ARG A 156 -7.58 -14.51 21.25
N SER A 157 -7.66 -13.19 21.43
CA SER A 157 -8.68 -12.59 22.29
C SER A 157 -10.10 -12.88 21.81
N LEU A 158 -10.34 -12.91 20.50
CA LEU A 158 -11.65 -13.28 19.93
C LEU A 158 -11.99 -14.75 20.19
N VAL A 159 -11.01 -15.65 20.06
CA VAL A 159 -11.19 -17.08 20.38
C VAL A 159 -11.46 -17.28 21.87
N GLU A 160 -10.70 -16.61 22.74
CA GLU A 160 -10.86 -16.68 24.20
C GLU A 160 -12.19 -16.10 24.68
N ALA A 161 -12.71 -15.08 23.99
CA ALA A 161 -14.02 -14.49 24.25
C ALA A 161 -15.19 -15.37 23.76
N GLY A 162 -14.92 -16.39 22.94
CA GLY A 162 -15.95 -17.21 22.32
C GLY A 162 -16.64 -16.56 21.12
N ASP A 163 -16.09 -15.46 20.60
CA ASP A 163 -16.61 -14.78 19.40
C ASP A 163 -16.30 -15.57 18.11
N VAL A 164 -15.35 -16.51 18.19
CA VAL A 164 -14.88 -17.35 17.08
C VAL A 164 -15.19 -18.80 17.39
N GLU A 165 -16.12 -19.38 16.62
CA GLU A 165 -16.43 -20.81 16.71
C GLU A 165 -15.57 -21.59 15.69
N MET A 166 -14.67 -22.45 16.17
CA MET A 166 -13.69 -23.13 15.30
C MET A 166 -14.32 -24.17 14.35
N SER A 167 -15.51 -24.67 14.68
CA SER A 167 -16.31 -25.57 13.82
C SER A 167 -16.76 -24.90 12.51
N LEU A 168 -16.76 -23.56 12.46
CA LEU A 168 -17.17 -22.81 11.27
C LEU A 168 -16.25 -23.04 10.06
N PHE A 169 -14.99 -23.42 10.31
CA PHE A 169 -14.03 -23.76 9.25
C PHE A 169 -14.28 -25.15 8.63
N ASP A 170 -15.04 -26.02 9.30
CA ASP A 170 -15.30 -27.38 8.80
C ASP A 170 -16.37 -27.40 7.70
N GLU A 171 -17.21 -26.35 7.62
CA GLU A 171 -18.32 -26.25 6.66
C GLU A 171 -18.13 -25.19 5.57
N ARG A 172 -17.33 -24.14 5.82
CA ARG A 172 -17.14 -23.02 4.89
C ARG A 172 -15.72 -22.45 4.96
N ASP A 173 -15.14 -22.18 3.78
CA ASP A 173 -13.82 -21.53 3.64
C ASP A 173 -13.82 -20.03 4.04
N LEU A 174 -14.99 -19.40 4.13
CA LEU A 174 -15.12 -17.98 4.50
C LEU A 174 -16.38 -17.74 5.33
N VAL A 175 -16.21 -17.15 6.52
CA VAL A 175 -17.32 -16.83 7.43
C VAL A 175 -17.21 -15.39 7.91
N GLU A 176 -18.33 -14.69 7.92
CA GLU A 176 -18.45 -13.37 8.51
C GLU A 176 -18.93 -13.49 9.96
N ILE A 177 -18.24 -12.81 10.87
CA ILE A 177 -18.63 -12.67 12.27
C ILE A 177 -18.62 -11.21 12.70
N THR A 178 -19.32 -10.94 13.79
CA THR A 178 -19.32 -9.65 14.50
C THR A 178 -18.85 -9.87 15.92
N SER A 179 -18.12 -8.91 16.49
CA SER A 179 -17.68 -8.95 17.89
C SER A 179 -17.86 -7.58 18.53
N ASP A 180 -18.27 -7.56 19.80
CA ASP A 180 -18.39 -6.33 20.59
C ASP A 180 -17.03 -5.63 20.78
N ALA A 181 -15.91 -6.36 20.62
CA ALA A 181 -14.58 -5.77 20.62
C ALA A 181 -14.28 -4.92 19.37
N TYR A 182 -15.05 -5.12 18.29
CA TYR A 182 -14.91 -4.44 17.00
C TYR A 182 -16.25 -3.86 16.52
N PRO A 183 -16.83 -2.90 17.26
CA PRO A 183 -18.17 -2.42 16.98
C PRO A 183 -18.23 -1.71 15.61
N GLY A 184 -19.19 -2.14 14.79
CA GLY A 184 -19.40 -1.62 13.44
C GLY A 184 -18.39 -2.13 12.40
N GLU A 185 -17.52 -3.07 12.76
CA GLU A 185 -16.62 -3.75 11.81
C GLU A 185 -17.16 -5.15 11.52
N ARG A 186 -16.91 -5.64 10.31
CA ARG A 186 -17.22 -7.01 9.89
C ARG A 186 -15.91 -7.78 9.88
N LEU A 187 -15.82 -8.85 10.67
CA LEU A 187 -14.64 -9.70 10.69
C LEU A 187 -14.88 -10.87 9.75
N MET A 188 -13.94 -11.09 8.84
CA MET A 188 -13.98 -12.24 7.93
C MET A 188 -12.96 -13.26 8.43
N MET A 189 -13.43 -14.47 8.68
CA MET A 189 -12.61 -15.64 8.98
C MET A 189 -12.41 -16.44 7.70
N CYS A 190 -11.15 -16.72 7.36
CA CYS A 190 -10.69 -17.48 6.20
C CYS A 190 -9.52 -18.38 6.58
#